data_AF-A0A6A5GT81-F1
#
_entry.id   AF-A0A6A5GT81-F1
#
_cell.length_a   1.000
_cell.length_b   1.000
_cell.length_c   1.000
_cell.angle_alpha   90.00
_cell.angle_beta   90.00
_cell.angle_gamma   90.00
#
_symmetry.space_group_name_H-M   'P 1'
#
loop_
_entity.id
_entity.type
_entity.pdbx_description
1 polymer ?
#
loop_
_entity_poly.entity_id
_entity_poly.type
_entity_poly.pdbx_seq_one_letter_code
_entity_poly.pdbx_strand_id
1 'polypeptide(L)'
;MPHIEIFREPVYRTYRSSECSWAAFYIKLINIFRYFLPILIIFLTDGLWKKTNTFREVPDVSVTGDFIVYAFVIYAFSLKMKLDYHSIIDSELLLTDTIQLPSFPTSQILTTARLTVDQSVPFQSREKFRVIDRRRQDVEHYQIHSVLRRISESPISWKMERKSSILLSAPSPPPTLSLSIFLSISEMEFSYRTGFWELMKWFWIQYFAVFYIIDYLFTSITSYLFRNHVFYVNDVVR
;
A
#
# COMPACT_ATOMS: atom_id res chain seq x y z
N MET A 1 57.93 -33.95 0.57
CA MET A 1 57.02 -34.31 -0.54
C MET A 1 55.63 -33.83 -0.17
N PRO A 2 54.88 -33.13 -1.05
CA PRO A 2 53.50 -32.77 -0.75
C PRO A 2 52.63 -34.03 -0.85
N HIS A 3 51.89 -34.33 0.22
CA HIS A 3 50.92 -35.42 0.25
C HIS A 3 49.60 -34.92 -0.35
N ILE A 4 49.02 -35.71 -1.26
CA ILE A 4 47.70 -35.46 -1.83
C ILE A 4 46.72 -36.39 -1.13
N GLU A 5 45.66 -35.83 -0.55
CA GLU A 5 44.55 -36.62 0.00
C GLU A 5 43.75 -37.23 -1.15
N ILE A 6 43.74 -38.56 -1.24
CA ILE A 6 43.11 -39.32 -2.34
C ILE A 6 41.64 -39.62 -2.02
N PHE A 7 41.30 -39.79 -0.74
CA PHE A 7 39.96 -40.17 -0.30
C PHE A 7 39.72 -39.73 1.14
N ARG A 8 38.50 -39.26 1.43
CA ARG A 8 38.06 -38.89 2.77
C ARG A 8 36.59 -39.28 2.94
N GLU A 9 36.29 -40.03 4.00
CA GLU A 9 34.93 -40.36 4.40
C GLU A 9 34.57 -39.66 5.74
N PRO A 10 33.34 -39.13 5.88
CA PRO A 10 32.90 -38.58 7.15
C PRO A 10 32.55 -39.68 8.16
N VAL A 11 33.24 -39.71 9.31
CA VAL A 11 32.87 -40.58 10.44
C VAL A 11 31.70 -39.94 11.19
N TYR A 12 30.51 -40.51 11.05
CA TYR A 12 29.32 -40.08 11.79
C TYR A 12 29.38 -40.59 13.23
N ARG A 13 29.38 -39.69 14.23
CA ARG A 13 29.22 -40.06 15.63
C ARG A 13 27.78 -39.85 16.05
N THR A 14 27.08 -40.93 16.35
CA THR A 14 25.73 -40.90 16.92
C THR A 14 25.77 -40.93 18.43
N TYR A 15 25.17 -39.93 19.07
CA TYR A 15 24.94 -39.89 20.52
C TYR A 15 23.50 -40.35 20.80
N ARG A 16 23.33 -41.40 21.62
CA ARG A 16 22.00 -41.89 22.03
C ARG A 16 21.75 -41.54 23.49
N SER A 17 20.52 -41.16 23.81
CA SER A 17 20.07 -40.96 25.20
C SER A 17 18.64 -41.44 25.36
N SER A 18 18.23 -41.78 26.57
CA SER A 18 16.83 -42.08 26.87
C SER A 18 15.99 -40.80 26.83
N GLU A 19 14.74 -40.89 26.38
CA GLU A 19 13.80 -39.77 26.27
C GLU A 19 13.53 -39.02 27.60
N CYS A 20 13.87 -39.65 28.73
CA CYS A 20 13.68 -39.12 30.08
C CYS A 20 15.01 -38.70 30.77
N SER A 21 16.11 -38.59 30.01
CA SER A 21 17.40 -38.10 30.51
C SER A 21 17.49 -36.56 30.51
N TRP A 22 18.32 -36.01 31.40
CA TRP A 22 18.65 -34.57 31.43
C TRP A 22 19.18 -34.02 30.10
N ALA A 23 19.92 -34.85 29.34
CA ALA A 23 20.40 -34.46 28.02
C ALA A 23 19.26 -34.33 26.99
N ALA A 24 18.29 -35.24 27.02
CA ALA A 24 17.11 -35.18 26.15
C ALA A 24 16.23 -33.97 26.49
N PHE A 25 16.04 -33.68 27.79
CA PHE A 25 15.34 -32.47 28.23
C PHE A 25 16.04 -31.20 27.74
N TYR A 26 17.36 -31.13 27.87
CA TYR A 26 18.15 -29.98 27.40
C TYR A 26 18.04 -29.76 25.88
N ILE A 27 18.13 -30.82 25.07
CA ILE A 27 17.97 -30.73 23.61
C ILE A 27 16.53 -30.28 23.25
N LYS A 28 15.50 -30.81 23.94
CA LYS A 28 14.11 -30.36 23.75
C LYS A 28 13.95 -28.88 24.09
N LEU A 29 14.55 -28.42 25.19
CA LEU A 29 14.55 -27.02 25.59
C LEU A 29 15.24 -26.13 24.54
N ILE A 30 16.43 -26.50 24.07
CA ILE A 30 17.13 -25.80 22.99
C ILE A 30 16.25 -25.71 21.74
N ASN A 31 15.61 -26.81 21.34
CA ASN A 31 14.75 -26.82 20.17
C ASN A 31 13.55 -25.88 20.33
N ILE A 32 12.94 -25.81 21.52
CA ILE A 32 11.88 -24.85 21.83
C ILE A 32 12.40 -23.42 21.64
N PHE A 33 13.55 -23.08 22.21
CA PHE A 33 14.16 -21.76 22.04
C PHE A 33 14.53 -21.47 20.58
N ARG A 34 15.04 -22.46 19.85
CA ARG A 34 15.42 -22.36 18.44
C ARG A 34 14.25 -21.95 17.55
N TYR A 35 13.05 -22.47 17.80
CA TYR A 35 11.85 -22.11 17.03
C TYR A 35 11.13 -20.86 17.58
N PHE A 36 11.17 -20.63 18.89
CA PHE A 36 10.46 -19.53 19.55
C PHE A 36 11.18 -18.18 19.40
N LEU A 37 12.51 -18.17 19.51
CA LEU A 37 13.33 -16.95 19.46
C LEU A 37 13.18 -16.16 18.13
N PRO A 38 13.12 -16.78 16.94
CA PRO A 38 12.80 -16.06 15.71
C PRO A 38 11.43 -15.37 15.75
N ILE A 39 10.41 -16.02 16.30
CA ILE A 39 9.06 -15.46 16.42
C ILE A 39 9.09 -14.25 17.36
N LEU A 40 9.79 -14.36 18.49
CA LEU A 40 9.95 -13.28 19.46
C LEU A 40 10.65 -12.06 18.83
N ILE A 41 11.74 -12.27 18.08
CA ILE A 41 12.45 -11.17 17.39
C ILE A 41 11.54 -10.45 16.39
N ILE A 42 10.74 -11.20 15.62
CA ILE A 42 9.84 -10.61 14.63
C ILE A 42 8.72 -9.82 15.31
N PHE A 43 8.22 -10.33 16.44
CA PHE A 43 7.24 -9.61 17.25
C PHE A 43 7.81 -8.31 17.84
N LEU A 44 9.08 -8.33 18.29
CA LEU A 44 9.77 -7.15 18.83
C LEU A 44 10.14 -6.10 17.78
N THR A 45 10.26 -6.48 16.51
CA THR A 45 10.66 -5.56 15.42
C THR A 45 9.46 -4.87 14.75
N ASP A 46 8.25 -4.99 15.29
CA ASP A 46 6.98 -4.45 14.78
C ASP A 46 6.67 -4.80 13.30
N GLY A 47 7.46 -5.72 12.71
CA GLY A 47 7.37 -6.09 11.30
C GLY A 47 6.04 -6.72 10.93
N LEU A 48 5.39 -7.36 11.91
CA LEU A 48 4.10 -8.04 11.78
C LEU A 48 2.88 -7.12 11.90
N TRP A 49 3.05 -5.90 12.44
CA TRP A 49 1.93 -5.03 12.80
C TRP A 49 1.75 -3.83 11.86
N LYS A 50 2.44 -3.79 10.71
CA LYS A 50 2.19 -2.78 9.66
C LYS A 50 0.85 -3.04 8.97
N LYS A 51 -0.18 -2.33 9.44
CA LYS A 51 -1.58 -2.42 8.94
C LYS A 51 -1.85 -1.63 7.66
N THR A 52 -0.92 -0.77 7.25
CA THR A 52 -1.07 0.10 6.08
C THR A 52 0.19 0.08 5.24
N ASN A 53 0.01 0.09 3.93
CA ASN A 53 1.10 0.16 2.96
C ASN A 53 0.71 1.15 1.86
N THR A 54 1.69 1.63 1.10
CA THR A 54 1.47 2.57 0.00
C THR A 54 1.86 1.94 -1.33
N PHE A 55 1.18 2.35 -2.39
CA PHE A 55 1.54 1.99 -3.76
C PHE A 55 1.42 3.23 -4.65
N ARG A 56 2.11 3.19 -5.78
CA ARG A 56 2.07 4.26 -6.77
C ARG A 56 1.48 3.74 -8.06
N GLU A 57 0.50 4.47 -8.58
CA GLU A 57 -0.21 4.11 -9.80
C GLU A 57 -0.67 5.38 -10.53
N VAL A 58 -0.79 5.30 -11.85
CA VAL A 58 -1.49 6.30 -12.66
C VAL A 58 -2.95 5.83 -12.77
N PRO A 59 -3.91 6.51 -12.12
CA PRO A 59 -5.30 6.09 -12.17
C PRO A 59 -5.88 6.28 -13.57
N ASP A 60 -6.70 5.32 -14.01
CA ASP A 60 -7.51 5.49 -15.21
C ASP A 60 -8.72 6.37 -14.86
N VAL A 61 -8.85 7.51 -15.54
CA VAL A 61 -9.90 8.50 -15.26
C VAL A 61 -10.73 8.74 -16.51
N SER A 62 -12.01 8.44 -16.40
CA SER A 62 -13.00 8.72 -17.44
C SER A 62 -13.95 9.84 -17.00
N VAL A 63 -14.17 10.82 -17.88
CA VAL A 63 -15.09 11.94 -17.64
C VAL A 63 -16.48 11.52 -18.10
N THR A 64 -17.47 11.56 -17.20
CA THR A 64 -18.84 11.06 -17.49
C THR A 64 -19.92 12.14 -17.33
N GLY A 65 -19.57 13.42 -17.10
CA GLY A 65 -20.52 14.48 -16.73
C GLY A 65 -20.56 15.70 -17.65
N ASP A 66 -21.66 16.45 -17.54
CA ASP A 66 -21.91 17.72 -18.24
C ASP A 66 -21.45 18.93 -17.41
N PHE A 67 -21.10 20.03 -18.08
CA PHE A 67 -20.62 21.27 -17.45
C PHE A 67 -21.79 22.20 -17.07
N ILE A 68 -21.78 22.75 -15.85
CA ILE A 68 -22.77 23.77 -15.42
C ILE A 68 -22.04 25.07 -15.09
N VAL A 69 -22.23 26.13 -15.87
CA VAL A 69 -21.64 27.46 -15.63
C VAL A 69 -22.72 28.40 -15.06
N TYR A 70 -22.51 28.98 -13.87
CA TYR A 70 -23.49 29.90 -13.25
C TYR A 70 -22.84 31.11 -12.59
N ALA A 71 -22.97 32.30 -13.22
CA ALA A 71 -22.54 33.64 -12.79
C ALA A 71 -21.02 33.80 -12.50
N PHE A 72 -20.44 32.88 -11.75
CA PHE A 72 -19.04 32.50 -11.72
C PHE A 72 -18.88 31.22 -12.53
N VAL A 73 -17.73 31.03 -13.19
CA VAL A 73 -17.50 29.75 -13.88
C VAL A 73 -17.14 28.71 -12.82
N ILE A 74 -18.17 28.05 -12.30
CA ILE A 74 -18.06 26.85 -11.47
C ILE A 74 -17.95 25.69 -12.46
N TYR A 75 -16.85 24.95 -12.46
CA TYR A 75 -16.85 23.65 -13.14
C TYR A 75 -17.45 22.61 -12.21
N ALA A 76 -18.25 21.70 -12.73
CA ALA A 76 -18.70 20.53 -12.00
C ALA A 76 -18.64 19.37 -12.98
N PHE A 77 -17.78 18.39 -12.72
CA PHE A 77 -17.67 17.23 -13.58
C PHE A 77 -17.53 15.97 -12.75
N SER A 78 -18.29 14.94 -13.12
CA SER A 78 -18.19 13.60 -12.52
C SER A 78 -17.04 12.85 -13.20
N LEU A 79 -15.97 12.63 -12.44
CA LEU A 79 -14.86 11.77 -12.84
C LEU A 79 -15.11 10.38 -12.31
N LYS A 80 -14.93 9.37 -13.17
CA LYS A 80 -14.87 7.97 -12.79
C LYS A 80 -13.42 7.51 -12.78
N MET A 81 -12.90 7.23 -11.59
CA MET A 81 -11.60 6.60 -11.41
C MET A 81 -11.71 5.08 -11.52
N LYS A 82 -10.65 4.42 -11.98
CA LYS A 82 -10.40 3.00 -11.79
C LYS A 82 -8.91 2.79 -11.48
N LEU A 83 -8.65 2.03 -10.41
CA LEU A 83 -7.32 1.57 -10.04
C LEU A 83 -7.26 0.06 -10.35
N ASP A 84 -6.18 -0.37 -11.00
CA ASP A 84 -5.98 -1.77 -11.36
C ASP A 84 -5.29 -2.54 -10.21
N TYR A 85 -4.52 -1.88 -9.34
CA TYR A 85 -3.80 -2.53 -8.24
C TYR A 85 -4.63 -2.64 -6.95
N HIS A 86 -4.76 -3.88 -6.42
CA HIS A 86 -5.45 -4.32 -5.18
C HIS A 86 -6.93 -3.92 -4.93
N SER A 87 -7.48 -2.92 -5.62
CA SER A 87 -8.86 -2.48 -5.45
C SER A 87 -9.41 -1.79 -6.70
N ILE A 88 -10.47 -2.36 -7.27
CA ILE A 88 -11.30 -1.67 -8.28
C ILE A 88 -12.10 -0.61 -7.54
N ILE A 89 -11.59 0.63 -7.51
CA ILE A 89 -12.29 1.76 -6.92
C ILE A 89 -13.00 2.50 -8.03
N ASP A 90 -14.32 2.34 -8.11
CA ASP A 90 -15.18 3.21 -8.90
C ASP A 90 -15.53 4.41 -8.02
N SER A 91 -14.91 5.57 -8.25
CA SER A 91 -15.30 6.82 -7.59
C SER A 91 -15.97 7.76 -8.57
N GLU A 92 -17.21 8.22 -8.32
CA GLU A 92 -17.83 9.36 -9.02
C GLU A 92 -17.65 10.60 -8.15
N LEU A 93 -16.72 11.46 -8.55
CA LEU A 93 -16.29 12.61 -7.75
C LEU A 93 -16.43 13.90 -8.56
N LEU A 94 -16.95 14.93 -7.91
CA LEU A 94 -17.28 16.22 -8.52
C LEU A 94 -16.18 17.23 -8.22
N LEU A 95 -15.51 17.70 -9.26
CA LEU A 95 -14.49 18.73 -9.14
C LEU A 95 -15.13 20.10 -9.36
N THR A 96 -15.02 20.93 -8.33
CA THR A 96 -15.59 22.26 -8.25
C THR A 96 -14.50 23.30 -8.16
N ASP A 97 -14.50 24.23 -9.09
CA ASP A 97 -13.54 25.32 -9.09
C ASP A 97 -14.18 26.57 -9.68
N THR A 98 -13.92 27.73 -9.06
CA THR A 98 -14.45 29.03 -9.44
C THR A 98 -13.39 29.81 -10.21
N ILE A 99 -13.69 30.23 -11.43
CA ILE A 99 -12.90 31.27 -12.12
C ILE A 99 -13.67 32.59 -12.03
N GLN A 100 -13.02 33.59 -11.44
CA GLN A 100 -13.48 34.98 -11.45
C GLN A 100 -13.28 35.52 -12.88
N LEU A 101 -14.38 35.89 -13.53
CA LEU A 101 -14.32 36.47 -14.87
C LEU A 101 -13.87 37.94 -14.77
N PRO A 102 -12.83 38.37 -15.51
CA PRO A 102 -12.47 39.78 -15.58
C PRO A 102 -13.53 40.57 -16.37
N SER A 103 -13.56 41.88 -16.15
CA SER A 103 -14.52 42.82 -16.77
C SER A 103 -14.37 42.99 -18.29
N PHE A 104 -13.41 42.32 -18.93
CA PHE A 104 -13.10 42.45 -20.36
C PHE A 104 -13.80 41.35 -21.19
N PRO A 105 -14.22 41.63 -22.44
CA PRO A 105 -14.88 40.65 -23.30
C PRO A 105 -13.93 39.48 -23.61
N THR A 106 -14.09 38.39 -22.87
CA THR A 106 -13.26 37.20 -22.98
C THR A 106 -13.90 36.24 -23.96
N SER A 107 -13.12 35.77 -24.94
CA SER A 107 -13.59 34.86 -25.98
C SER A 107 -13.30 33.40 -25.67
N GLN A 108 -12.12 33.15 -25.11
CA GLN A 108 -11.65 31.80 -24.83
C GLN A 108 -11.07 31.73 -23.43
N ILE A 109 -11.47 30.70 -22.69
CA ILE A 109 -10.91 30.36 -21.39
C ILE A 109 -10.16 29.04 -21.56
N LEU A 110 -8.84 29.10 -21.39
CA LEU A 110 -7.95 27.95 -21.42
C LEU A 110 -7.50 27.67 -19.99
N THR A 111 -7.95 26.57 -19.39
CA THR A 111 -7.53 26.16 -18.05
C THR A 111 -6.71 24.89 -18.16
N THR A 112 -5.47 24.92 -17.68
CA THR A 112 -4.63 23.73 -17.55
C THR A 112 -4.42 23.44 -16.07
N ALA A 113 -4.59 22.19 -15.67
CA ALA A 113 -4.42 21.77 -14.28
C ALA A 113 -3.90 20.35 -14.18
N ARG A 114 -3.28 20.03 -13.05
CA ARG A 114 -2.92 18.67 -12.67
C ARG A 114 -3.98 18.13 -11.72
N LEU A 115 -4.47 16.95 -12.02
CA LEU A 115 -5.45 16.27 -11.18
C LEU A 115 -4.72 15.48 -10.08
N THR A 116 -5.08 15.69 -8.82
CA THR A 116 -4.56 14.93 -7.68
C THR A 116 -5.71 14.40 -6.82
N VAL A 117 -5.52 13.21 -6.25
CA VAL A 117 -6.46 12.64 -5.27
C VAL A 117 -5.99 13.02 -3.87
N ASP A 118 -6.91 13.54 -3.07
CA ASP A 118 -6.76 13.66 -1.63
C ASP A 118 -7.47 12.49 -0.96
N GLN A 119 -6.70 11.67 -0.25
CA GLN A 119 -7.19 10.47 0.44
C GLN A 119 -7.05 10.67 1.94
N SER A 120 -8.17 10.63 2.67
CA SER A 120 -8.16 10.75 4.14
C SER A 120 -8.14 9.42 4.87
N VAL A 121 -8.60 8.33 4.23
CA VAL A 121 -8.69 6.98 4.81
C VAL A 121 -8.03 5.95 3.88
N PRO A 122 -7.21 5.01 4.40
CA PRO A 122 -6.60 3.97 3.58
C PRO A 122 -7.67 3.06 2.99
N PHE A 123 -7.49 2.69 1.72
CA PHE A 123 -8.44 1.86 0.99
C PHE A 123 -8.57 0.47 1.58
N GLN A 124 -9.80 -0.03 1.56
CA GLN A 124 -10.08 -1.45 1.74
C GLN A 124 -10.25 -2.13 0.38
N SER A 125 -10.17 -3.45 0.35
CA SER A 125 -10.34 -4.20 -0.89
C SER A 125 -11.75 -4.02 -1.44
N ARG A 126 -11.83 -3.56 -2.71
CA ARG A 126 -13.08 -3.43 -3.50
C ARG A 126 -14.12 -2.45 -2.93
N GLU A 127 -13.70 -1.24 -2.57
CA GLU A 127 -14.63 -0.17 -2.19
C GLU A 127 -15.16 0.59 -3.42
N LYS A 128 -16.40 1.08 -3.31
CA LYS A 128 -17.03 1.95 -4.32
C LYS A 128 -17.49 3.23 -3.65
N PHE A 129 -17.05 4.37 -4.18
CA PHE A 129 -17.37 5.68 -3.63
C PHE A 129 -18.28 6.44 -4.60
N ARG A 130 -19.49 6.78 -4.18
CA ARG A 130 -20.42 7.54 -5.02
C ARG A 130 -20.90 8.75 -4.26
N VAL A 131 -20.55 9.93 -4.75
CA VAL A 131 -21.03 11.19 -4.16
C VAL A 131 -22.44 11.54 -4.66
N ILE A 132 -22.79 11.08 -5.87
CA ILE A 132 -24.06 11.39 -6.53
C ILE A 132 -24.82 10.10 -6.85
N ASP A 133 -25.93 9.88 -6.15
CA ASP A 133 -26.89 8.83 -6.49
C ASP A 133 -27.86 9.29 -7.59
N ARG A 134 -27.56 8.91 -8.83
CA ARG A 134 -28.43 9.16 -10.01
C ARG A 134 -29.84 8.55 -9.89
N ARG A 135 -30.05 7.61 -8.95
CA ARG A 135 -31.33 6.93 -8.73
C ARG A 135 -32.32 7.80 -7.97
N ARG A 136 -31.85 8.81 -7.24
CA ARG A 136 -32.75 9.66 -6.46
C ARG A 136 -33.27 10.81 -7.32
N GLN A 137 -34.54 11.14 -7.11
CA GLN A 137 -35.26 12.23 -7.79
C GLN A 137 -35.43 13.47 -6.89
N ASP A 138 -34.79 13.49 -5.72
CA ASP A 138 -34.85 14.58 -4.76
C ASP A 138 -33.99 15.78 -5.20
N VAL A 139 -34.64 16.93 -5.42
CA VAL A 139 -33.95 18.17 -5.84
C VAL A 139 -32.93 18.62 -4.79
N GLU A 140 -33.19 18.38 -3.50
CA GLU A 140 -32.27 18.72 -2.39
C GLU A 140 -30.92 18.01 -2.48
N HIS A 141 -30.91 16.78 -3.03
CA HIS A 141 -29.68 16.01 -3.20
C HIS A 141 -28.75 16.65 -4.22
N TYR A 142 -29.28 17.35 -5.23
CA TYR A 142 -28.48 17.99 -6.27
C TYR A 142 -28.11 19.46 -5.96
N GLN A 143 -28.52 19.99 -4.80
CA GLN A 143 -28.15 21.34 -4.38
C GLN A 143 -26.63 21.44 -4.16
N ILE A 144 -26.02 22.52 -4.67
CA ILE A 144 -24.55 22.73 -4.60
C ILE A 144 -24.04 22.67 -3.16
N HIS A 145 -24.73 23.26 -2.20
CA HIS A 145 -24.29 23.26 -0.81
C HIS A 145 -24.28 21.85 -0.19
N SER A 146 -25.23 20.99 -0.54
CA SER A 146 -25.32 19.62 -0.03
C SER A 146 -24.26 18.72 -0.70
N VAL A 147 -24.02 18.93 -2.00
CA VAL A 147 -22.96 18.27 -2.76
C VAL A 147 -21.57 18.64 -2.20
N LEU A 148 -21.28 19.93 -2.00
CA LEU A 148 -20.02 20.41 -1.43
C LEU A 148 -19.75 19.82 -0.05
N ARG A 149 -20.80 19.77 0.79
CA ARG A 149 -20.70 19.15 2.11
C ARG A 149 -20.33 17.67 2.01
N ARG A 150 -20.99 16.90 1.13
CA ARG A 150 -20.67 15.47 0.92
C ARG A 150 -19.26 15.25 0.35
N ILE A 151 -18.79 16.13 -0.53
CA ILE A 151 -17.41 16.08 -1.04
C ILE A 151 -16.43 16.29 0.11
N SER A 152 -16.69 17.26 0.98
CA SER A 152 -15.85 17.53 2.15
C SER A 152 -15.84 16.39 3.17
N GLU A 153 -16.95 15.67 3.32
CA GLU A 153 -17.09 14.54 4.25
C GLU A 153 -16.59 13.22 3.63
N SER A 154 -16.35 13.19 2.32
CA SER A 154 -15.96 11.96 1.62
C SER A 154 -14.50 11.56 1.92
N PRO A 155 -14.21 10.24 1.97
CA PRO A 155 -12.86 9.76 2.26
C PRO A 155 -11.86 9.99 1.11
N ILE A 156 -12.36 10.32 -0.08
CA ILE A 156 -11.59 10.56 -1.29
C ILE A 156 -12.15 11.80 -1.97
N SER A 157 -11.30 12.77 -2.30
CA SER A 157 -11.68 13.94 -3.07
C SER A 157 -10.68 14.20 -4.20
N TRP A 158 -11.16 14.71 -5.35
CA TRP A 158 -10.28 15.20 -6.39
C TRP A 158 -9.96 16.67 -6.16
N LYS A 159 -8.69 17.01 -6.35
CA LYS A 159 -8.20 18.38 -6.31
C LYS A 159 -7.51 18.73 -7.62
N MET A 160 -7.70 19.97 -8.05
CA MET A 160 -6.88 20.57 -9.10
C MET A 160 -5.68 21.22 -8.43
N GLU A 161 -4.50 20.70 -8.72
CA GLU A 161 -3.24 21.32 -8.37
C GLU A 161 -2.61 22.01 -9.57
N ARG A 162 -1.77 23.02 -9.28
CA ARG A 162 -1.02 23.76 -10.32
C ARG A 162 -1.92 24.24 -11.47
N LYS A 163 -3.09 24.76 -11.10
CA LYS A 163 -4.00 25.38 -12.06
C LYS A 163 -3.35 26.63 -12.65
N SER A 164 -3.40 26.74 -13.97
CA SER A 164 -3.15 27.97 -14.69
C SER A 164 -4.29 28.22 -15.67
N SER A 165 -4.92 29.39 -15.56
CA SER A 165 -6.01 29.81 -16.45
C SER A 165 -5.54 30.98 -17.29
N ILE A 166 -5.55 30.81 -18.61
CA ILE A 166 -5.27 31.84 -19.59
C ILE A 166 -6.60 32.30 -20.16
N LEU A 167 -6.83 33.61 -20.10
CA LEU A 167 -8.03 34.27 -20.60
C LEU A 167 -7.64 35.03 -21.86
N LEU A 168 -8.11 34.55 -23.01
CA LEU A 168 -7.83 35.22 -24.29
C LEU A 168 -8.96 36.21 -24.61
N SER A 169 -8.60 37.48 -24.55
CA SER A 169 -9.46 38.59 -24.99
C SER A 169 -9.63 38.55 -26.50
N ALA A 170 -10.86 38.77 -26.98
CA ALA A 170 -11.09 38.97 -28.41
C ALA A 170 -11.25 40.47 -28.72
N PRO A 171 -10.80 40.94 -29.90
CA PRO A 171 -11.02 42.31 -30.36
C PRO A 171 -12.50 42.72 -30.47
N SER A 172 -13.39 41.75 -30.56
CA SER A 172 -14.84 41.94 -30.57
C SER A 172 -15.49 40.91 -29.64
N PRO A 173 -16.59 41.24 -28.94
CA PRO A 173 -17.31 40.30 -28.10
C PRO A 173 -17.85 39.16 -28.98
N PRO A 174 -17.31 37.93 -28.87
CA PRO A 174 -17.79 36.84 -29.68
C PRO A 174 -19.16 36.37 -29.18
N PRO A 175 -20.00 35.79 -30.04
CA PRO A 175 -21.32 35.29 -29.68
C PRO A 175 -21.28 34.05 -28.77
N THR A 176 -20.13 33.37 -28.68
CA THR A 176 -19.95 32.15 -27.87
C THR A 176 -18.63 32.22 -27.12
N LEU A 177 -18.64 31.76 -25.87
CA LEU A 177 -17.45 31.63 -25.03
C LEU A 177 -16.95 30.18 -25.15
N SER A 178 -15.77 29.98 -25.72
CA SER A 178 -15.18 28.64 -25.85
C SER A 178 -14.33 28.31 -24.63
N LEU A 179 -14.60 27.17 -24.01
CA LEU A 179 -13.97 26.76 -22.77
C LEU A 179 -13.19 25.48 -22.99
N SER A 180 -11.88 25.53 -22.76
CA SER A 180 -10.99 24.38 -22.93
C SER A 180 -10.28 24.08 -21.62
N ILE A 181 -10.46 22.87 -21.11
CA ILE A 181 -9.83 22.39 -19.89
C ILE A 181 -8.90 21.25 -20.25
N PHE A 182 -7.63 21.37 -19.90
CA PHE A 182 -6.63 20.32 -20.03
C PHE A 182 -6.28 19.79 -18.64
N LEU A 183 -6.66 18.54 -18.38
CA LEU A 183 -6.38 17.84 -17.13
C LEU A 183 -5.21 16.89 -17.37
N SER A 184 -4.11 17.08 -16.64
CA SER A 184 -2.98 16.16 -16.64
C SER A 184 -3.08 15.22 -15.44
N ILE A 185 -2.97 13.92 -15.69
CA ILE A 185 -2.96 12.87 -14.68
C ILE A 185 -1.51 12.41 -14.52
N SER A 186 -1.08 12.27 -13.27
CA SER A 186 0.27 11.83 -12.93
C SER A 186 0.25 10.58 -12.07
N GLU A 187 1.41 9.97 -11.89
CA GLU A 187 1.59 8.96 -10.85
C GLU A 187 1.27 9.54 -9.46
N MET A 188 0.39 8.85 -8.73
CA MET A 188 -0.11 9.24 -7.42
C MET A 188 0.17 8.12 -6.41
N GLU A 189 0.37 8.49 -5.15
CA GLU A 189 0.59 7.54 -4.06
C GLU A 189 -0.73 7.30 -3.31
N PHE A 190 -1.12 6.04 -3.21
CA PHE A 190 -2.35 5.60 -2.55
C PHE A 190 -2.01 4.72 -1.35
N SER A 191 -2.71 4.95 -0.25
CA SER A 191 -2.61 4.16 0.97
C SER A 191 -3.70 3.08 0.98
N TYR A 192 -3.34 1.86 1.37
CA TYR A 192 -4.30 0.76 1.53
C TYR A 192 -4.03 -0.03 2.81
N ARG A 193 -5.05 -0.75 3.26
CA ARG A 193 -4.93 -1.68 4.39
C ARG A 193 -4.39 -3.02 3.91
N THR A 194 -3.33 -3.50 4.55
CA THR A 194 -2.71 -4.78 4.23
C THR A 194 -3.66 -5.93 4.59
N GLY A 195 -3.79 -6.90 3.68
CA GLY A 195 -4.62 -8.07 3.88
C GLY A 195 -3.93 -9.14 4.74
N PHE A 196 -4.69 -10.09 5.29
CA PHE A 196 -4.13 -11.23 6.05
C PHE A 196 -3.07 -12.00 5.26
N TRP A 197 -3.33 -12.28 3.98
CA TRP A 197 -2.40 -13.01 3.13
C TRP A 197 -1.12 -12.24 2.81
N GLU A 198 -1.20 -10.91 2.72
CA GLU A 198 -0.02 -10.08 2.52
C GLU A 198 0.86 -10.05 3.78
N LEU A 199 0.24 -9.91 4.96
CA LEU A 199 0.92 -10.03 6.24
C LEU A 199 1.58 -11.40 6.40
N MET A 200 0.86 -12.46 6.04
CA MET A 200 1.40 -13.82 6.06
C MET A 200 2.63 -13.94 5.15
N LYS A 201 2.58 -13.44 3.90
CA LYS A 201 3.75 -13.46 3.00
C LYS A 201 4.98 -12.83 3.64
N TRP A 202 4.84 -11.66 4.25
CA TRP A 202 5.96 -10.96 4.91
C TRP A 202 6.45 -11.67 6.16
N PHE A 203 5.54 -12.25 6.95
CA PHE A 203 5.88 -13.05 8.12
C PHE A 203 6.82 -14.21 7.76
N TRP A 204 6.49 -15.00 6.73
CA TRP A 204 7.28 -16.18 6.37
C TRP A 204 8.69 -15.80 5.89
N ILE A 205 8.83 -14.70 5.13
CA ILE A 205 10.13 -14.22 4.67
C ILE A 205 11.02 -13.81 5.85
N GLN A 206 10.48 -13.05 6.79
CA GLN A 206 11.21 -12.63 8.00
C GLN A 206 11.54 -13.81 8.91
N TYR A 207 10.59 -14.74 9.08
CA TYR A 207 10.75 -15.94 9.88
C TYR A 207 11.91 -16.79 9.36
N PHE A 208 11.93 -17.14 8.08
CA PHE A 208 13.00 -17.96 7.53
C PHE A 208 14.37 -17.29 7.60
N ALA A 209 14.44 -15.98 7.34
CA ALA A 209 15.70 -15.23 7.41
C ALA A 209 16.32 -15.28 8.81
N VAL A 210 15.51 -15.04 9.84
CA VAL A 210 15.97 -15.04 11.24
C VAL A 210 16.19 -16.47 11.75
N PHE A 211 15.31 -17.41 11.39
CA PHE A 211 15.41 -18.81 11.77
C PHE A 211 16.71 -19.44 11.29
N TYR A 212 17.15 -19.18 10.06
CA TYR A 212 18.39 -19.75 9.52
C TYR A 212 19.63 -19.35 10.33
N ILE A 213 19.72 -18.09 10.76
CA ILE A 213 20.83 -17.57 11.57
C ILE A 213 20.81 -18.21 12.96
N ILE A 214 19.63 -18.30 13.57
CA ILE A 214 19.45 -18.89 14.91
C ILE A 214 19.75 -20.38 14.88
N ASP A 215 19.24 -21.10 13.88
CA ASP A 215 19.49 -22.53 13.70
C ASP A 215 20.99 -22.81 13.56
N TYR A 216 21.69 -22.01 12.76
CA TYR A 216 23.15 -22.09 12.64
C TYR A 216 23.87 -21.87 13.98
N LEU A 217 23.47 -20.84 14.74
CA LEU A 217 24.05 -20.54 16.04
C LEU A 217 23.84 -21.68 17.05
N PHE A 218 22.60 -22.17 17.18
CA PHE A 218 22.28 -23.26 18.11
C PHE A 218 22.93 -24.57 17.70
N THR A 219 23.01 -24.88 16.41
CA THR A 219 23.72 -26.06 15.90
C THR A 219 25.21 -25.98 16.22
N SER A 220 25.81 -24.80 16.07
CA SER A 220 27.22 -24.56 16.41
C SER A 220 27.49 -24.76 17.92
N ILE A 221 26.65 -24.18 18.78
CA ILE A 221 26.75 -24.32 20.25
C ILE A 221 26.56 -25.77 20.67
N THR A 222 25.53 -26.44 20.14
CA THR A 222 25.21 -27.83 20.46
C THR A 222 26.34 -28.78 20.04
N SER A 223 26.88 -28.58 18.83
CA SER A 223 28.03 -29.36 18.33
C SER A 223 29.27 -29.16 19.20
N TYR A 224 29.52 -27.92 19.65
CA TYR A 224 30.63 -27.61 20.56
C TYR A 224 30.45 -28.31 21.92
N LEU A 225 29.25 -28.25 22.51
CA LEU A 225 28.95 -28.88 23.80
C LEU A 225 29.15 -30.39 23.76
N PHE A 226 28.70 -31.06 22.68
CA PHE A 226 28.93 -32.49 22.51
C PHE A 226 30.39 -32.85 22.25
N ARG A 227 31.10 -32.04 21.45
CA ARG A 227 32.52 -32.26 21.17
C ARG A 227 33.40 -32.12 22.42
N ASN A 228 33.02 -31.25 23.34
CA ASN A 228 33.74 -31.02 24.59
C ASN A 228 33.26 -31.91 25.75
N HIS A 229 32.44 -32.93 25.49
CA HIS A 229 31.96 -33.88 26.51
C HIS A 229 31.31 -33.21 27.74
N VAL A 230 30.65 -32.06 27.54
CA VAL A 230 30.00 -31.32 28.65
C VAL A 230 28.80 -32.09 29.22
N PHE A 231 28.19 -32.97 28.42
CA PHE A 231 27.14 -33.89 28.85
C PHE A 231 27.67 -35.33 28.91
N TYR A 232 27.45 -36.01 30.04
CA TYR A 232 27.75 -37.43 30.22
C TYR A 232 26.73 -38.24 29.41
N VAL A 233 27.08 -38.55 28.16
CA VAL A 233 26.32 -39.48 27.31
C VAL A 233 26.93 -40.86 27.50
N ASN A 234 26.16 -41.80 28.04
CA ASN A 234 26.56 -43.20 28.10
C ASN A 234 26.58 -43.76 26.67
N ASP A 235 27.73 -44.37 26.35
CA ASP A 235 28.07 -45.14 25.15
C ASP A 235 28.25 -44.35 23.84
N VAL A 236 29.53 -44.05 23.57
CA VAL A 236 30.05 -43.81 22.21
C VAL A 236 30.28 -45.17 21.58
N VAL A 237 29.34 -45.66 20.77
CA VAL A 237 29.64 -46.77 19.85
C VAL A 237 30.27 -46.17 18.59
N ARG A 238 31.48 -46.65 18.30
CA ARG A 238 32.35 -46.16 17.22
C ARG A 238 31.94 -46.71 15.88
#